data_AF-A0A7Z9IJD6-F1
#
_entry.id   AF-A0A7Z9IJD6-F1
#
_cell.length_a   1.000
_cell.length_b   1.000
_cell.length_c   1.000
_cell.angle_alpha   90.00
_cell.angle_beta   90.00
_cell.angle_gamma   90.00
#
_symmetry.space_group_name_H-M   'P 1'
#
loop_
_entity.id
_entity.type
_entity.pdbx_description
1 polymer ?
#
loop_
_entity_poly.entity_id
_entity_poly.type
_entity_poly.pdbx_seq_one_letter_code
_entity_poly.pdbx_strand_id
1 'polypeptide(L)' 'MRHTLKTILTISSLLFLAAATQPTPPRPDAPANKPENKKVAEIGEPAPLFALKDQHGKTHTLKEYEGKIVVLEWFNERCP' A
#
# COMPACT_ATOMS: atom_id res chain seq x y z
N MET A 1 20.02 -20.62 64.39
CA MET A 1 21.09 -19.62 64.20
C MET A 1 21.60 -19.75 62.76
N ARG A 2 21.24 -18.81 61.90
CA ARG A 2 22.13 -17.72 61.43
C ARG A 2 23.00 -18.07 60.20
N HIS A 3 22.44 -18.61 59.12
CA HIS A 3 22.99 -18.45 57.77
C HIS A 3 21.80 -18.67 56.82
N THR A 4 21.05 -17.65 56.43
CA THR A 4 21.28 -16.92 55.16
C THR A 4 20.65 -15.52 55.22
N LEU A 5 20.87 -14.82 56.33
CA LEU A 5 20.64 -13.38 56.41
C LEU A 5 21.76 -12.66 55.64
N LYS A 6 21.38 -11.80 54.69
CA LYS A 6 22.21 -10.91 53.84
C LYS A 6 22.56 -11.46 52.45
N THR A 7 21.63 -11.37 51.50
CA THR A 7 21.98 -10.79 50.19
C THR A 7 20.71 -10.36 49.45
N ILE A 8 20.67 -9.07 49.10
CA ILE A 8 19.90 -8.50 47.98
C ILE A 8 18.40 -8.26 48.30
N LEU A 9 18.13 -7.42 49.31
CA LEU A 9 17.54 -6.09 49.07
C LEU A 9 17.75 -5.54 47.64
N THR A 10 16.69 -4.97 47.06
CA THR A 10 16.64 -4.19 45.80
C THR A 10 16.78 -5.08 44.56
N ILE A 11 15.79 -5.22 43.67
CA ILE A 11 15.29 -4.18 42.76
C ILE A 11 13.80 -4.46 42.55
N SER A 12 12.97 -3.76 43.32
CA SER A 12 11.57 -3.55 43.01
C SER A 12 11.50 -2.53 41.88
N SER A 13 10.79 -2.90 40.82
CA SER A 13 9.90 -2.01 40.08
C SER A 13 10.51 -0.70 39.54
N LEU A 14 11.18 -0.78 38.40
CA LEU A 14 10.99 0.20 37.34
C LEU A 14 10.75 -0.54 36.02
N LEU A 15 9.49 -0.89 35.80
CA LEU A 15 8.96 -1.18 34.47
C LEU A 15 9.14 0.09 33.64
N PHE A 16 10.11 0.06 32.72
CA PHE A 16 10.28 1.11 31.73
C PHE A 16 9.01 1.21 30.89
N LEU A 17 8.31 2.35 31.00
CA LEU A 17 7.39 2.84 29.97
C LEU A 17 8.20 3.13 28.71
N ALA A 18 8.27 2.15 27.80
CA ALA A 18 8.70 2.36 26.42
C ALA A 18 7.56 1.99 25.49
N ALA A 19 6.44 2.70 25.62
CA ALA A 19 5.28 2.58 24.74
C ALA A 19 5.20 3.82 23.83
N ALA A 20 6.09 3.96 22.83
CA ALA A 20 5.92 5.02 21.83
C ALA A 20 6.65 4.83 20.47
N THR A 21 7.30 3.71 20.16
CA THR A 21 8.00 3.58 18.86
C THR A 21 7.97 2.18 18.25
N GLN A 22 6.79 1.54 18.14
CA GLN A 22 6.66 0.41 17.22
C GLN A 22 6.25 0.95 15.83
N PRO A 23 7.04 0.68 14.77
CA PRO A 23 6.59 0.92 13.40
C PRO A 23 5.27 0.18 13.19
N THR A 24 4.23 0.90 12.77
CA THR A 24 2.92 0.29 12.54
C THR A 24 3.06 -0.75 11.42
N PRO A 25 2.66 -2.01 11.64
CA PRO A 25 2.71 -3.02 10.57
C PRO A 25 1.85 -2.56 9.40
N PRO A 26 2.30 -2.79 8.15
CA PRO A 26 1.46 -2.49 6.98
C PRO A 26 0.14 -3.25 7.10
N ARG A 27 -0.96 -2.63 6.64
CA ARG A 27 -2.27 -3.28 6.66
C ARG A 27 -2.18 -4.65 5.97
N PRO A 28 -2.94 -5.67 6.43
CA PRO A 28 -2.99 -6.98 5.79
C PRO A 28 -3.28 -6.95 4.28
N ASP A 29 -3.94 -5.89 3.82
CA ASP A 29 -4.34 -5.70 2.41
C ASP A 29 -3.42 -4.73 1.65
N ALA A 30 -2.32 -4.28 2.26
CA ALA A 30 -1.34 -3.45 1.55
C ALA A 30 -0.63 -4.33 0.50
N PRO A 31 -0.71 -4.00 -0.80
CA PRO A 31 -0.04 -4.80 -1.83
C PRO A 31 1.47 -4.78 -1.56
N ALA A 32 2.08 -5.97 -1.49
CA ALA A 32 3.52 -6.10 -1.38
C ALA A 32 4.18 -5.40 -2.59
N ASN A 33 5.17 -4.56 -2.34
CA ASN A 33 5.93 -3.82 -3.36
C ASN A 33 6.66 -4.80 -4.30
N LYS A 34 5.97 -5.25 -5.34
CA LYS A 34 6.58 -5.88 -6.51
C LYS A 34 7.04 -4.75 -7.44
N PRO A 35 8.26 -4.80 -8.01
CA PRO A 35 8.66 -3.82 -9.01
C PRO A 35 7.78 -4.02 -10.25
N GLU A 36 6.74 -3.20 -10.36
CA GLU A 36 5.87 -3.14 -11.51
C GLU A 36 6.56 -2.27 -12.56
N ASN A 37 6.91 -2.83 -13.71
CA ASN A 37 7.40 -2.06 -14.84
C ASN A 37 6.22 -1.29 -15.44
N LYS A 38 5.81 -0.22 -14.77
CA LYS A 38 4.65 0.58 -15.12
C LYS A 38 5.03 1.51 -16.27
N LYS A 39 4.57 1.21 -17.48
CA LYS A 39 4.71 2.12 -18.63
C LYS A 39 3.84 3.35 -18.39
N VAL A 40 4.46 4.49 -18.16
CA VAL A 40 3.77 5.78 -18.03
C VAL A 40 3.43 6.30 -19.43
N ALA A 41 2.28 6.96 -19.58
CA ALA A 41 1.92 7.62 -20.83
C ALA A 41 2.74 8.90 -21.01
N GLU A 42 3.31 9.10 -22.19
CA GLU A 42 4.14 10.26 -22.53
C GLU A 42 3.53 10.99 -23.72
N ILE A 43 3.64 12.33 -23.74
CA ILE A 43 3.06 13.16 -24.81
C ILE A 43 3.82 12.92 -26.11
N GLY A 44 3.08 12.71 -27.20
CA GLY A 44 3.64 12.45 -28.53
C GLY A 44 3.98 10.99 -28.80
N GLU A 45 4.06 10.16 -27.76
CA GLU A 45 4.25 8.71 -27.89
C GLU A 45 2.92 7.98 -28.10
N PRO A 46 2.94 6.77 -28.70
CA PRO A 46 1.76 5.92 -28.73
C PRO A 46 1.24 5.64 -27.32
N ALA A 47 -0.06 5.89 -27.11
CA ALA A 47 -0.73 5.61 -25.86
C ALA A 47 -0.57 4.11 -25.48
N PRO A 48 -0.26 3.80 -24.20
CA PRO A 48 -0.15 2.41 -23.76
C PRO A 48 -1.43 1.61 -24.02
N LEU A 49 -1.29 0.41 -24.57
CA LEU A 49 -2.43 -0.48 -24.79
C LEU A 49 -3.06 -0.90 -23.46
N PHE A 50 -4.39 -0.92 -23.43
CA PHE A 50 -5.16 -1.46 -22.32
C PHE A 50 -6.32 -2.31 -22.82
N ALA A 51 -6.79 -3.18 -21.93
CA ALA A 51 -8.02 -3.93 -22.07
C ALA A 51 -8.75 -3.85 -20.72
N LEU A 52 -9.89 -3.15 -20.68
CA LEU A 52 -10.64 -2.89 -19.45
C LEU A 52 -12.08 -3.34 -19.61
N LYS A 53 -12.67 -3.86 -18.54
CA LYS A 53 -14.11 -4.16 -18.50
C LYS A 53 -14.87 -2.90 -18.10
N ASP A 54 -15.96 -2.62 -18.79
CA ASP A 54 -16.91 -1.60 -18.35
C ASP A 54 -17.84 -2.13 -17.24
N GLN A 55 -18.74 -1.26 -16.77
CA GLN A 55 -19.73 -1.55 -15.74
C GLN A 55 -20.74 -2.64 -16.11
N HIS A 56 -20.84 -3.02 -17.39
CA HIS A 56 -21.70 -4.09 -17.90
C HIS A 56 -20.91 -5.37 -18.18
N GLY A 57 -19.60 -5.38 -17.90
CA GLY A 57 -18.72 -6.53 -18.11
C GLY A 57 -18.20 -6.68 -19.53
N LYS A 58 -18.50 -5.74 -20.44
CA LYS A 58 -17.93 -5.74 -21.80
C LYS A 58 -16.48 -5.28 -21.74
N THR A 59 -15.59 -6.04 -22.36
CA THR A 59 -14.19 -5.63 -22.53
C THR A 59 -14.09 -4.62 -23.66
N HIS A 60 -13.41 -3.51 -23.39
CA HIS A 60 -13.00 -2.51 -24.37
C HIS A 60 -11.47 -2.52 -24.48
N THR A 61 -10.96 -2.45 -25.70
CA THR A 61 -9.52 -2.31 -25.97
C THR A 61 -9.24 -0.97 -26.63
N LEU A 62 -8.06 -0.38 -26.37
CA LEU A 62 -7.68 0.89 -27.02
C LEU A 62 -7.70 0.79 -28.56
N LYS A 63 -7.35 -0.37 -29.10
CA LYS A 63 -7.30 -0.64 -30.54
C LYS A 63 -8.65 -0.46 -31.25
N GLU A 64 -9.76 -0.73 -30.57
CA GLU A 64 -11.11 -0.56 -31.12
C GLU A 64 -11.44 0.89 -31.49
N TYR A 65 -10.64 1.85 -30.99
CA TYR A 65 -10.84 3.28 -31.17
C TYR A 65 -9.80 3.93 -32.10
N GLU A 66 -9.01 3.15 -32.84
CA GLU A 66 -8.05 3.68 -33.81
C GLU A 66 -8.69 4.67 -34.79
N GLY A 67 -7.98 5.77 -35.08
CA GLY A 67 -8.46 6.85 -35.94
C GLY A 67 -9.47 7.82 -35.30
N LYS A 68 -9.83 7.62 -34.02
CA LYS A 68 -10.67 8.54 -33.25
C LYS A 68 -9.86 9.28 -32.20
N ILE A 69 -10.33 10.48 -31.84
CA ILE A 69 -9.88 11.15 -30.61
C ILE A 69 -10.55 10.44 -29.43
N VAL A 70 -9.73 9.99 -28.47
CA VAL A 70 -10.18 9.28 -27.27
C VAL A 70 -9.76 10.08 -26.04
N VAL A 71 -10.69 10.33 -25.13
CA VAL A 71 -10.44 10.93 -23.82
C VAL A 71 -10.62 9.85 -22.76
N LEU A 72 -9.59 9.63 -21.95
CA LEU A 72 -9.66 8.75 -20.79
C LEU A 72 -9.99 9.59 -19.56
N GLU A 73 -11.18 9.37 -19.00
CA GLU A 73 -11.62 10.03 -17.77
C GLU A 73 -11.50 9.06 -16.60
N TRP A 74 -10.73 9.44 -15.58
CA TRP A 74 -10.65 8.70 -14.32
C TRP A 74 -11.56 9.34 -13.30
N PHE A 75 -12.72 8.73 -13.10
CA PHE A 75 -13.62 9.10 -12.02
C PHE A 75 -13.41 8.15 -10.83
N ASN A 76 -13.57 8.69 -9.62
CA ASN A 76 -13.66 7.90 -8.41
C ASN A 76 -14.86 8.44 -7.64
N GLU A 77 -15.88 7.60 -7.48
CA GLU A 77 -17.15 7.94 -6.84
C GLU A 77 -17.00 8.44 -5.40
N ARG A 78 -15.84 8.21 -4.76
CA ARG A 78 -15.52 8.63 -3.39
C ARG A 78 -14.56 9.81 -3.31
N CYS A 79 -14.20 10.44 -4.44
CA CYS A 79 -13.49 11.72 -4.40
C CYS A 79 -14.48 12.83 -3.99
N PRO A 80 -14.12 13.71 -3.03
CA PRO A 80 -14.98 14.82 -2.60
C PRO A 80 -15.24 15.84 -3.71
#